data_AF-A0AAF0Z8J3-F1
#
_entry.id   AF-A0AAF0Z8J3-F1
#
_cell.length_a   1.000
_cell.length_b   1.000
_cell.length_c   1.000
_cell.angle_alpha   90.00
_cell.angle_beta   90.00
_cell.angle_gamma   90.00
#
_symmetry.space_group_name_H-M   'P 1'
#
loop_
_entity.id
_entity.type
_entity.pdbx_description
1 polymer ?
#
loop_
_entity_poly.entity_id
_entity_poly.type
_entity_poly.pdbx_seq_one_letter_code
_entity_poly.pdbx_strand_id
1 'polypeptide(L)'
;MSGTYSTGKTTTATALSKATGMPLVSAQSAREILTSLYPGRKFHHMSAEELLALGLRRLGERLRAEAELHETGFISDGSVLNEWAYAAVRARIGLNPGAGIPQQLVKAAVTVPSLPFLKRYVRAYGVMARFHARDTYTDVIHLPIEFSMNPDGHRPVSERYRTLSDTELLREFTALDLGVHVVRGTIEDRVQAAIHALGLPQVSSVRAAVSEAREDIAQSREAVAQRILAQESPLTLRERAAITFRL
;
A
#
# COMPACT_ATOMS: atom_id res chain seq x y z
N MET A 1 -9.21 -0.78 6.74
CA MET A 1 -8.04 -1.47 7.36
C MET A 1 -6.77 -0.65 7.13
N SER A 2 -6.07 -0.28 8.19
CA SER A 2 -4.82 0.50 8.15
C SER A 2 -3.62 -0.35 8.61
N GLY A 3 -2.42 0.02 8.16
CA GLY A 3 -1.18 -0.67 8.48
C GLY A 3 -0.19 -0.65 7.32
N THR A 4 1.08 -0.84 7.63
CA THR A 4 2.17 -0.71 6.65
C THR A 4 2.47 -2.00 5.90
N TYR A 5 3.57 -2.02 5.11
CA TYR A 5 3.97 -3.23 4.39
C TYR A 5 4.30 -4.35 5.37
N SER A 6 3.89 -5.56 4.98
CA SER A 6 4.16 -6.80 5.72
C SER A 6 3.48 -6.89 7.09
N THR A 7 2.52 -6.03 7.44
CA THR A 7 1.76 -6.17 8.71
C THR A 7 0.62 -7.19 8.63
N GLY A 8 0.44 -7.91 7.51
CA GLY A 8 -0.67 -8.88 7.34
C GLY A 8 -2.02 -8.27 6.94
N LYS A 9 -2.06 -6.95 6.70
CA LYS A 9 -3.28 -6.18 6.39
C LYS A 9 -4.18 -6.79 5.33
N THR A 10 -3.65 -7.14 4.15
CA THR A 10 -4.45 -7.70 3.05
C THR A 10 -5.12 -9.00 3.48
N THR A 11 -4.39 -9.92 4.10
CA THR A 11 -4.97 -11.18 4.57
C THR A 11 -6.00 -10.96 5.68
N THR A 12 -5.76 -10.04 6.62
CA THR A 12 -6.75 -9.67 7.65
C THR A 12 -8.00 -9.03 7.04
N ALA A 13 -7.86 -8.14 6.06
CA ALA A 13 -8.98 -7.49 5.39
C ALA A 13 -9.84 -8.51 4.61
N THR A 14 -9.21 -9.39 3.85
CA THR A 14 -9.88 -10.48 3.13
C THR A 14 -10.60 -11.43 4.09
N ALA A 15 -9.95 -11.83 5.18
CA ALA A 15 -10.57 -12.69 6.19
C ALA A 15 -11.75 -11.99 6.88
N LEU A 16 -11.63 -10.69 7.19
CA LEU A 16 -12.72 -9.92 7.79
C LEU A 16 -13.92 -9.82 6.84
N SER A 17 -13.68 -9.57 5.55
CA SER A 17 -14.73 -9.56 4.52
C SER A 17 -15.44 -10.92 4.43
N LYS A 18 -14.70 -12.03 4.37
CA LYS A 18 -15.29 -13.38 4.36
C LYS A 18 -16.05 -13.73 5.64
N ALA A 19 -15.54 -13.33 6.80
CA ALA A 19 -16.17 -13.60 8.10
C ALA A 19 -17.48 -12.81 8.28
N THR A 20 -17.57 -11.60 7.71
CA THR A 20 -18.69 -10.68 7.90
C THR A 20 -19.67 -10.63 6.73
N GLY A 21 -19.25 -11.10 5.55
CA GLY A 21 -20.00 -10.97 4.30
C GLY A 21 -19.94 -9.57 3.69
N MET A 22 -19.21 -8.62 4.30
CA MET A 22 -19.09 -7.25 3.79
C MET A 22 -18.21 -7.21 2.53
N PRO A 23 -18.56 -6.39 1.52
CA PRO A 23 -17.73 -6.18 0.34
C PRO A 23 -16.32 -5.72 0.68
N LEU A 24 -15.32 -6.25 -0.04
CA LEU A 24 -13.91 -5.85 0.10
C LEU A 24 -13.49 -4.93 -1.05
N VAL A 25 -13.09 -3.71 -0.71
CA VAL A 25 -12.31 -2.87 -1.63
C VAL A 25 -10.84 -3.23 -1.49
N SER A 26 -10.28 -3.86 -2.51
CA SER A 26 -8.83 -4.07 -2.63
C SER A 26 -8.28 -3.29 -3.81
N ALA A 27 -7.14 -2.64 -3.60
CA ALA A 27 -6.38 -2.02 -4.68
C ALA A 27 -5.22 -2.93 -5.06
N GLN A 28 -4.87 -2.95 -6.34
CA GLN A 28 -3.75 -3.73 -6.84
C GLN A 28 -2.49 -3.48 -6.00
N SER A 29 -1.74 -4.55 -5.70
CA SER A 29 -0.45 -4.43 -5.05
C SER A 29 0.48 -3.54 -5.88
N ALA A 30 1.44 -2.88 -5.22
CA ALA A 30 2.39 -2.03 -5.94
C ALA A 30 3.12 -2.79 -7.08
N ARG A 31 3.31 -4.11 -6.90
CA ARG A 31 3.95 -4.98 -7.89
C ARG A 31 3.03 -5.23 -9.10
N GLU A 32 1.74 -5.48 -8.88
CA GLU A 32 0.77 -5.62 -9.97
C GLU A 32 0.64 -4.34 -10.78
N ILE A 33 0.56 -3.19 -10.10
CA ILE A 33 0.51 -1.88 -10.77
C ILE A 33 1.80 -1.62 -11.55
N LEU A 34 2.96 -1.99 -10.99
CA LEU A 34 4.23 -1.88 -11.69
C LEU A 34 4.25 -2.74 -12.95
N THR A 35 3.88 -4.01 -12.84
CA THR A 35 3.84 -4.98 -13.95
C THR A 35 2.87 -4.56 -15.06
N SER A 36 1.78 -3.85 -14.72
CA SER A 36 0.81 -3.37 -15.72
C SER A 36 1.18 -2.01 -16.32
N LEU A 37 1.63 -1.06 -15.49
CA LEU A 37 1.90 0.32 -15.90
C LEU A 37 3.28 0.47 -16.57
N TYR A 38 4.27 -0.29 -16.11
CA TYR A 38 5.63 -0.29 -16.65
C TYR A 38 6.18 -1.72 -16.79
N PRO A 39 5.72 -2.51 -17.78
CA PRO A 39 6.18 -3.88 -17.99
C PRO A 39 7.71 -3.99 -18.05
N GLY A 40 8.28 -5.00 -17.37
CA GLY A 40 9.73 -5.22 -17.29
C GLY A 40 10.53 -4.25 -16.39
N ARG A 41 9.89 -3.20 -15.85
CA ARG A 41 10.54 -2.24 -14.94
C ARG A 41 10.66 -2.84 -13.53
N LYS A 42 11.82 -2.61 -12.89
CA LYS A 42 12.06 -2.99 -11.48
C LYS A 42 11.95 -1.78 -10.56
N PHE A 43 11.44 -1.97 -9.34
CA PHE A 43 11.25 -0.88 -8.36
C PHE A 43 12.48 0.00 -8.13
N HIS A 44 13.67 -0.60 -8.00
CA HIS A 44 14.90 0.15 -7.73
C HIS A 44 15.34 1.03 -8.92
N HIS A 45 14.87 0.72 -10.14
CA HIS A 45 15.14 1.52 -11.33
C HIS A 45 14.19 2.69 -11.50
N MET A 46 13.07 2.74 -10.76
CA MET A 46 12.03 3.73 -11.00
C MET A 46 12.49 5.17 -10.70
N SER A 47 12.00 6.12 -11.51
CA SER A 47 12.13 7.55 -11.26
C SER A 47 11.13 8.03 -10.19
N ALA A 48 11.29 9.28 -9.75
CA ALA A 48 10.34 9.94 -8.87
C ALA A 48 8.92 9.94 -9.45
N GLU A 49 8.83 10.26 -10.73
CA GLU A 49 7.59 10.40 -11.49
C GLU A 49 6.90 9.06 -11.67
N GLU A 50 7.65 8.01 -12.00
CA GLU A 50 7.11 6.65 -12.13
C GLU A 50 6.56 6.15 -10.78
N LEU A 51 7.26 6.44 -9.67
CA LEU A 51 6.78 6.11 -8.31
C LEU A 51 5.51 6.88 -7.94
N LEU A 52 5.40 8.15 -8.33
CA LEU A 52 4.18 8.95 -8.16
C LEU A 52 3.03 8.40 -9.00
N ALA A 53 3.30 8.01 -10.24
CA ALA A 53 2.31 7.41 -11.14
C ALA A 53 1.73 6.10 -10.57
N LEU A 54 2.55 5.24 -9.95
CA LEU A 54 2.05 4.06 -9.23
C LEU A 54 1.07 4.46 -8.11
N GLY A 55 1.43 5.46 -7.30
CA GLY A 55 0.60 5.94 -6.21
C GLY A 55 -0.74 6.52 -6.71
N LEU A 56 -0.70 7.30 -7.78
CA LEU A 56 -1.88 7.88 -8.41
C LEU A 56 -2.78 6.83 -9.05
N ARG A 57 -2.21 5.83 -9.74
CA ARG A 57 -2.96 4.72 -10.30
C ARG A 57 -3.69 3.95 -9.20
N ARG A 58 -2.99 3.63 -8.10
CA ARG A 58 -3.57 2.96 -6.94
C ARG A 58 -4.69 3.76 -6.29
N LEU A 59 -4.49 5.08 -6.15
CA LEU A 59 -5.52 5.99 -5.64
C LEU A 59 -6.77 5.99 -6.51
N GLY A 60 -6.61 6.15 -7.83
CA GLY A 60 -7.75 6.18 -8.76
C GLY A 60 -8.56 4.88 -8.77
N GLU A 61 -7.89 3.72 -8.74
CA GLU A 61 -8.56 2.43 -8.61
C GLU A 61 -9.36 2.31 -7.32
N ARG A 62 -8.78 2.77 -6.20
CA ARG A 62 -9.48 2.77 -4.90
C ARG A 62 -10.69 3.70 -4.92
N LEU A 63 -10.53 4.95 -5.33
CA LEU A 63 -11.63 5.93 -5.34
C LEU A 63 -12.83 5.41 -6.15
N ARG A 64 -12.58 4.78 -7.31
CA ARG A 64 -13.65 4.17 -8.11
C ARG A 64 -14.34 3.03 -7.37
N ALA A 65 -13.57 2.11 -6.78
CA ALA A 65 -14.12 0.95 -6.09
C ALA A 65 -14.88 1.32 -4.80
N GLU A 66 -14.41 2.33 -4.06
CA GLU A 66 -15.09 2.84 -2.86
C GLU A 66 -16.40 3.55 -3.23
N ALA A 67 -16.40 4.33 -4.33
CA ALA A 67 -17.61 4.97 -4.81
C ALA A 67 -18.69 3.96 -5.25
N GLU A 68 -18.29 2.86 -5.88
CA GLU A 68 -19.21 1.79 -6.32
C GLU A 68 -19.89 1.05 -5.16
N LEU A 69 -19.26 1.02 -3.98
CA LEU A 69 -19.74 0.27 -2.82
C LEU A 69 -20.20 1.16 -1.65
N HIS A 70 -20.22 2.48 -1.83
CA HIS A 70 -20.50 3.44 -0.78
C HIS A 70 -21.85 3.20 -0.09
N GLU A 71 -22.91 2.93 -0.87
CA GLU A 71 -24.27 2.73 -0.33
C GLU A 71 -24.43 1.42 0.45
N THR A 72 -23.70 0.37 0.06
CA THR A 72 -23.78 -0.95 0.71
C THR A 72 -22.88 -1.07 1.94
N GLY A 73 -21.94 -0.13 2.11
CA GLY A 73 -20.82 -0.27 3.03
C GLY A 73 -19.76 -1.25 2.52
N PHE A 74 -18.53 -1.10 3.01
CA PHE A 74 -17.40 -1.90 2.57
C PHE A 74 -16.27 -1.94 3.60
N ILE A 75 -15.38 -2.92 3.43
CA ILE A 75 -14.07 -2.98 4.09
C ILE A 75 -13.01 -2.56 3.07
N SER A 76 -12.22 -1.54 3.38
CA SER A 76 -11.09 -1.13 2.53
C SER A 76 -9.78 -1.80 2.98
N ASP A 77 -9.10 -2.55 2.11
CA ASP A 77 -7.71 -2.99 2.31
C ASP A 77 -6.74 -1.83 2.01
N GLY A 78 -6.34 -1.13 3.07
CA GLY A 78 -5.72 0.17 2.97
C GLY A 78 -6.76 1.28 2.97
N SER A 79 -6.33 2.47 2.56
CA SER A 79 -7.13 3.69 2.54
C SER A 79 -6.41 4.71 1.68
N VAL A 80 -7.12 5.74 1.19
CA VAL A 80 -6.49 6.87 0.48
C VAL A 80 -5.33 7.51 1.27
N LEU A 81 -5.36 7.44 2.61
CA LEU A 81 -4.25 7.89 3.47
C LEU A 81 -3.04 6.95 3.41
N ASN A 82 -3.21 5.65 3.18
CA ASN A 82 -2.11 4.72 2.88
C ASN A 82 -1.41 5.09 1.57
N GLU A 83 -2.16 5.43 0.53
CA GLU A 83 -1.57 5.88 -0.74
C GLU A 83 -0.90 7.26 -0.61
N TRP A 84 -1.47 8.18 0.18
CA TRP A 84 -0.83 9.46 0.48
C TRP A 84 0.44 9.31 1.32
N ALA A 85 0.39 8.52 2.40
CA ALA A 85 1.53 8.27 3.27
C ALA A 85 2.70 7.68 2.49
N TYR A 86 2.42 6.94 1.42
CA TYR A 86 3.44 6.44 0.52
C TYR A 86 4.26 7.56 -0.13
N ALA A 87 3.58 8.57 -0.70
CA ALA A 87 4.24 9.73 -1.27
C ALA A 87 4.87 10.65 -0.19
N ALA A 88 4.19 10.84 0.93
CA ALA A 88 4.62 11.73 2.01
C ALA A 88 5.92 11.30 2.66
N VAL A 89 6.07 10.01 2.98
CA VAL A 89 7.29 9.50 3.59
C VAL A 89 8.46 9.56 2.59
N ARG A 90 8.25 9.20 1.31
CA ARG A 90 9.29 9.33 0.28
C ARG A 90 9.76 10.77 0.07
N ALA A 91 8.86 11.74 0.13
CA ALA A 91 9.21 13.16 0.05
C ALA A 91 10.02 13.67 1.26
N ARG A 92 9.97 12.95 2.40
CA ARG A 92 10.72 13.28 3.63
C ARG A 92 12.09 12.61 3.70
N ILE A 93 12.15 11.29 3.45
CA ILE A 93 13.38 10.50 3.66
C ILE A 93 14.14 10.16 2.38
N GLY A 94 13.64 10.58 1.22
CA GLY A 94 14.20 10.27 -0.09
C GLY A 94 13.41 9.19 -0.83
N LEU A 95 13.42 9.29 -2.15
CA LEU A 95 12.56 8.49 -3.04
C LEU A 95 12.96 7.01 -3.14
N ASN A 96 14.20 6.64 -2.78
CA ASN A 96 14.67 5.26 -2.95
C ASN A 96 15.70 4.86 -1.88
N PRO A 97 15.26 4.41 -0.68
CA PRO A 97 16.17 4.06 0.42
C PRO A 97 16.94 2.75 0.21
N GLY A 98 16.67 1.99 -0.87
CA GLY A 98 17.30 0.69 -1.15
C GLY A 98 18.28 0.68 -2.33
N ALA A 99 18.56 1.81 -2.98
CA ALA A 99 19.57 1.89 -4.04
C ALA A 99 20.99 1.97 -3.46
N GLY A 100 22.01 1.46 -4.17
CA GLY A 100 23.41 1.61 -3.74
C GLY A 100 23.81 3.09 -3.62
N ILE A 101 24.73 3.40 -2.69
CA ILE A 101 25.19 4.76 -2.33
C ILE A 101 25.48 5.67 -3.55
N PRO A 102 26.11 5.20 -4.65
CA PRO A 102 26.37 6.04 -5.82
C PRO A 102 25.09 6.46 -6.57
N GLN A 103 24.10 5.56 -6.67
CA GLN A 103 22.82 5.84 -7.34
C GLN A 103 21.94 6.77 -6.51
N GLN A 104 22.06 6.74 -5.18
CA GLN A 104 21.38 7.68 -4.29
C GLN A 104 21.89 9.11 -4.50
N LEU A 105 23.20 9.31 -4.69
CA LEU A 105 23.81 10.63 -4.89
C LEU A 105 23.41 11.25 -6.24
N VAL A 106 23.41 10.47 -7.32
CA VAL A 106 22.99 10.95 -8.66
C VAL A 106 21.49 11.29 -8.69
N LYS A 107 20.64 10.40 -8.17
CA LYS A 107 19.19 10.68 -8.10
C LYS A 107 18.88 11.82 -7.14
N ALA A 108 19.63 11.99 -6.06
CA ALA A 108 19.49 13.16 -5.19
C ALA A 108 19.80 14.46 -5.94
N ALA A 109 20.89 14.54 -6.71
CA ALA A 109 21.25 15.74 -7.46
C ALA A 109 20.16 16.19 -8.47
N VAL A 110 19.52 15.24 -9.17
CA VAL A 110 18.43 15.53 -10.12
C VAL A 110 17.10 15.85 -9.42
N THR A 111 16.83 15.24 -8.26
CA THR A 111 15.58 15.47 -7.51
C THR A 111 15.62 16.73 -6.66
N VAL A 112 16.80 17.15 -6.17
CA VAL A 112 16.95 18.27 -5.22
C VAL A 112 16.25 19.56 -5.65
N PRO A 113 16.31 20.01 -6.93
CA PRO A 113 15.59 21.21 -7.38
C PRO A 113 14.06 21.08 -7.32
N SER A 114 13.52 19.86 -7.54
CA SER A 114 12.08 19.61 -7.56
C SER A 114 11.50 19.19 -6.21
N LEU A 115 12.34 18.92 -5.19
CA LEU A 115 11.90 18.56 -3.84
C LEU A 115 10.93 19.58 -3.20
N PRO A 116 11.14 20.92 -3.30
CA PRO A 116 10.19 21.88 -2.75
C PRO A 116 8.81 21.76 -3.40
N PHE A 117 8.76 21.59 -4.73
CA PHE A 117 7.51 21.37 -5.46
C PHE A 117 6.87 20.05 -5.04
N LEU A 118 7.63 18.96 -4.98
CA LEU A 118 7.13 17.64 -4.55
C LEU A 118 6.52 17.70 -3.15
N LYS A 119 7.17 18.40 -2.21
CA LYS A 119 6.62 18.58 -0.85
C LYS A 119 5.31 19.36 -0.85
N ARG A 120 5.19 20.41 -1.68
CA ARG A 120 3.93 21.17 -1.84
C ARG A 120 2.84 20.32 -2.49
N TYR A 121 3.18 19.58 -3.54
CA TYR A 121 2.28 18.65 -4.22
C TYR A 121 1.75 17.59 -3.25
N VAL A 122 2.62 16.92 -2.49
CA VAL A 122 2.19 15.89 -1.53
C VAL A 122 1.38 16.50 -0.39
N ARG A 123 1.64 17.74 0.01
CA ARG A 123 0.78 18.46 0.96
C ARG A 123 -0.63 18.66 0.39
N ALA A 124 -0.74 19.12 -0.85
CA ALA A 124 -2.03 19.31 -1.53
C ALA A 124 -2.77 17.98 -1.73
N TYR A 125 -2.06 16.92 -2.14
CA TYR A 125 -2.61 15.57 -2.18
C TYR A 125 -3.16 15.14 -0.81
N GLY A 126 -2.44 15.43 0.26
CA GLY A 126 -2.90 15.13 1.62
C GLY A 126 -4.19 15.85 2.01
N VAL A 127 -4.47 17.04 1.47
CA VAL A 127 -5.75 17.73 1.70
C VAL A 127 -6.90 16.90 1.12
N MET A 128 -6.76 16.48 -0.14
CA MET A 128 -7.74 15.62 -0.82
C MET A 128 -7.92 14.27 -0.12
N ALA A 129 -6.82 13.60 0.24
CA ALA A 129 -6.88 12.29 0.89
C ALA A 129 -7.57 12.37 2.26
N ARG A 130 -7.33 13.43 3.04
CA ARG A 130 -8.03 13.67 4.31
C ARG A 130 -9.52 13.92 4.13
N PHE A 131 -9.88 14.74 3.13
CA PHE A 131 -11.27 15.04 2.83
C PHE A 131 -12.04 13.76 2.48
N HIS A 132 -11.53 12.98 1.53
CA HIS A 132 -12.14 11.70 1.15
C HIS A 132 -12.20 10.72 2.33
N ALA A 133 -11.12 10.58 3.11
CA ALA A 133 -11.08 9.69 4.25
C ALA A 133 -12.13 10.03 5.32
N ARG A 134 -12.36 11.32 5.57
CA ARG A 134 -13.38 11.79 6.52
C ARG A 134 -14.79 11.49 6.05
N ASP A 135 -15.06 11.68 4.76
CA ASP A 135 -16.42 11.53 4.21
C ASP A 135 -16.79 10.07 3.95
N THR A 136 -15.79 9.20 3.79
CA THR A 136 -15.98 7.82 3.32
C THR A 136 -15.81 6.77 4.41
N TYR A 137 -14.88 6.97 5.35
CA TYR A 137 -14.59 5.96 6.37
C TYR A 137 -15.26 6.33 7.70
N THR A 138 -15.81 5.33 8.39
CA THR A 138 -16.37 5.51 9.73
C THR A 138 -15.34 5.13 10.80
N ASP A 139 -14.65 4.01 10.57
CA ASP A 139 -13.75 3.39 11.53
C ASP A 139 -12.47 2.88 10.88
N VAL A 140 -11.43 2.80 11.70
CA VAL A 140 -10.09 2.40 11.28
C VAL A 140 -9.60 1.28 12.18
N ILE A 141 -9.65 0.05 11.68
CA ILE A 141 -8.87 -1.04 12.26
C ILE A 141 -7.41 -0.88 11.84
N HIS A 142 -6.52 -0.54 12.76
CA HIS A 142 -5.10 -0.31 12.51
C HIS A 142 -4.23 -1.47 13.00
N LEU A 143 -3.36 -1.98 12.11
CA LEU A 143 -2.45 -3.09 12.38
C LEU A 143 -1.03 -2.53 12.55
N PRO A 144 -0.51 -2.48 13.79
CA PRO A 144 0.81 -1.93 14.07
C PRO A 144 1.91 -2.86 13.58
N ILE A 145 3.13 -2.34 13.53
CA ILE A 145 4.33 -3.16 13.29
C ILE A 145 4.60 -4.03 14.51
N GLU A 146 4.46 -5.35 14.37
CA GLU A 146 4.73 -6.32 15.45
C GLU A 146 5.98 -7.18 15.20
N PHE A 147 6.53 -7.14 13.98
CA PHE A 147 7.67 -7.95 13.58
C PHE A 147 8.51 -7.26 12.50
N SER A 148 9.79 -7.61 12.46
CA SER A 148 10.72 -7.13 11.43
C SER A 148 10.27 -7.54 10.03
N MET A 149 10.53 -6.69 9.05
CA MET A 149 10.28 -6.98 7.64
C MET A 149 11.20 -8.12 7.21
N ASN A 150 10.67 -9.03 6.40
CA ASN A 150 11.47 -10.09 5.81
C ASN A 150 12.60 -9.47 4.96
N PRO A 151 13.88 -9.86 5.16
CA PRO A 151 15.02 -9.35 4.42
C PRO A 151 15.12 -9.88 2.96
N ASP A 152 14.02 -10.37 2.37
CA ASP A 152 13.93 -10.96 1.03
C ASP A 152 14.40 -10.06 -0.14
N GLY A 153 14.77 -8.80 0.13
CA GLY A 153 15.31 -7.86 -0.87
C GLY A 153 14.30 -7.42 -1.95
N HIS A 154 13.05 -7.89 -1.86
CA HIS A 154 12.00 -7.67 -2.86
C HIS A 154 10.99 -6.59 -2.44
N ARG A 155 11.13 -6.05 -1.23
CA ARG A 155 10.25 -5.01 -0.69
C ARG A 155 10.68 -3.62 -1.18
N PRO A 156 9.72 -2.75 -1.56
CA PRO A 156 10.04 -1.46 -2.15
C PRO A 156 10.43 -0.38 -1.12
N VAL A 157 10.59 -0.75 0.16
CA VAL A 157 10.67 0.17 1.29
C VAL A 157 11.62 -0.35 2.38
N SER A 158 12.21 0.56 3.16
CA SER A 158 13.08 0.23 4.30
C SER A 158 12.31 0.12 5.62
N GLU A 159 12.96 -0.39 6.67
CA GLU A 159 12.39 -0.38 8.04
C GLU A 159 12.07 1.04 8.52
N ARG A 160 13.01 1.97 8.33
CA ARG A 160 12.81 3.39 8.66
C ARG A 160 11.59 3.96 7.94
N TYR A 161 11.42 3.62 6.67
CA TYR A 161 10.23 4.01 5.92
C TYR A 161 8.96 3.44 6.57
N ARG A 162 8.99 2.14 6.89
CA ARG A 162 7.84 1.42 7.46
C ARG A 162 7.39 2.07 8.77
N THR A 163 8.30 2.32 9.72
CA THR A 163 7.97 2.97 11.00
C THR A 163 7.40 4.38 10.83
N LEU A 164 7.97 5.17 9.92
CA LEU A 164 7.49 6.53 9.65
C LEU A 164 6.10 6.52 9.01
N SER A 165 5.83 5.61 8.08
CA SER A 165 4.51 5.45 7.50
C SER A 165 3.47 5.04 8.53
N ASP A 166 3.83 4.14 9.45
CA ASP A 166 2.93 3.65 10.49
C ASP A 166 2.50 4.78 11.44
N THR A 167 3.50 5.53 11.92
CA THR A 167 3.30 6.69 12.80
C THR A 167 2.47 7.78 12.11
N GLU A 168 2.77 8.07 10.84
CA GLU A 168 2.04 9.09 10.09
C GLU A 168 0.58 8.68 9.87
N LEU A 169 0.33 7.43 9.49
CA LEU A 169 -1.03 6.94 9.28
C LEU A 169 -1.86 7.07 10.54
N LEU A 170 -1.34 6.57 11.66
CA LEU A 170 -2.05 6.62 12.93
C LEU A 170 -2.38 8.07 13.32
N ARG A 171 -1.39 8.97 13.17
CA ARG A 171 -1.58 10.41 13.42
C ARG A 171 -2.68 11.00 12.56
N GLU A 172 -2.70 10.71 11.25
CA GLU A 172 -3.71 11.26 10.34
C GLU A 172 -5.11 10.77 10.67
N PHE A 173 -5.28 9.47 10.93
CA PHE A 173 -6.60 8.94 11.30
C PHE A 173 -7.12 9.52 12.62
N THR A 174 -6.26 9.64 13.64
CA THR A 174 -6.61 10.29 14.90
C THR A 174 -6.95 11.77 14.71
N ALA A 175 -6.23 12.49 13.83
CA ALA A 175 -6.52 13.90 13.55
C ALA A 175 -7.83 14.13 12.80
N LEU A 176 -8.37 13.10 12.13
CA LEU A 176 -9.67 13.13 11.48
C LEU A 176 -10.83 12.73 12.41
N ASP A 177 -10.55 12.44 13.68
CA ASP A 177 -11.55 11.99 14.66
C ASP A 177 -12.30 10.71 14.24
N LEU A 178 -11.62 9.85 13.48
CA LEU A 178 -12.15 8.54 13.10
C LEU A 178 -11.99 7.54 14.26
N GLY A 179 -12.92 6.59 14.38
CA GLY A 179 -12.84 5.51 15.37
C GLY A 179 -11.64 4.61 15.12
N VAL A 180 -10.50 4.88 15.74
CA VAL A 180 -9.27 4.09 15.55
C VAL A 180 -9.18 2.95 16.57
N HIS A 181 -9.20 1.72 16.06
CA HIS A 181 -9.07 0.49 16.82
C HIS A 181 -7.75 -0.21 16.49
N VAL A 182 -6.78 -0.17 17.39
CA VAL A 182 -5.49 -0.84 17.20
C VAL A 182 -5.62 -2.31 17.58
N VAL A 183 -5.44 -3.21 16.61
CA VAL A 183 -5.56 -4.66 16.80
C VAL A 183 -4.21 -5.36 16.61
N ARG A 184 -3.95 -6.39 17.40
CA ARG A 184 -2.65 -7.08 17.52
C ARG A 184 -2.81 -8.59 17.49
N GLY A 185 -1.71 -9.33 17.44
CA GLY A 185 -1.71 -10.79 17.53
C GLY A 185 -1.82 -11.49 16.18
N THR A 186 -2.40 -12.69 16.17
CA THR A 186 -2.60 -13.50 14.95
C THR A 186 -3.64 -12.87 14.02
N ILE A 187 -3.80 -13.42 12.81
CA ILE A 187 -4.82 -12.91 11.88
C ILE A 187 -6.21 -13.16 12.48
N GLU A 188 -6.39 -14.32 13.08
CA GLU A 188 -7.57 -14.76 13.80
C GLU A 188 -7.92 -13.79 14.93
N ASP A 189 -6.95 -13.45 15.80
CA ASP A 189 -7.15 -12.48 16.89
C ASP A 189 -7.59 -11.11 16.37
N ARG A 190 -6.97 -10.63 15.29
CA ARG A 190 -7.27 -9.32 14.71
C ARG A 190 -8.65 -9.26 14.07
N VAL A 191 -9.05 -10.32 13.36
CA VAL A 191 -10.40 -10.42 12.77
C VAL A 191 -11.44 -10.45 13.89
N GLN A 192 -11.22 -11.25 14.92
CA GLN A 192 -12.14 -11.33 16.06
C GLN A 192 -12.24 -10.00 16.81
N ALA A 193 -11.11 -9.33 17.06
CA ALA A 193 -11.08 -8.02 17.68
C ALA A 193 -11.79 -6.96 16.84
N ALA A 194 -11.61 -6.98 15.51
CA ALA A 194 -12.30 -6.05 14.60
C ALA A 194 -13.82 -6.26 14.60
N ILE A 195 -14.28 -7.52 14.53
CA ILE A 195 -15.72 -7.85 14.60
C ILE A 195 -16.31 -7.35 15.90
N HIS A 196 -15.64 -7.60 17.03
CA HIS A 196 -16.12 -7.17 18.34
C HIS A 196 -16.12 -5.65 18.50
N ALA A 197 -15.03 -4.96 18.14
CA ALA A 197 -14.89 -3.52 18.30
C ALA A 197 -15.95 -2.72 17.53
N LEU A 198 -16.36 -3.23 16.37
CA LEU A 198 -17.29 -2.57 15.46
C LEU A 198 -18.69 -3.18 15.47
N GLY A 199 -18.94 -4.22 16.25
CA GLY A 199 -20.23 -4.93 16.27
C GLY A 199 -20.64 -5.49 14.91
N LEU A 200 -19.68 -5.95 14.10
CA LEU A 200 -19.95 -6.41 12.74
C LEU A 200 -20.73 -7.73 12.73
N PRO A 201 -21.60 -7.97 11.73
CA PRO A 201 -22.23 -9.26 11.55
C PRO A 201 -21.18 -10.33 11.32
N GLN A 202 -21.43 -11.54 11.80
CA GLN A 202 -20.57 -12.70 11.55
C GLN A 202 -21.37 -13.78 10.82
N VAL A 203 -21.06 -13.98 9.54
CA VAL A 203 -21.73 -14.95 8.66
C VAL A 203 -20.91 -16.24 8.49
N SER A 204 -19.63 -16.22 8.86
CA SER A 204 -18.77 -17.41 8.86
C SER A 204 -17.83 -17.44 10.06
N SER A 205 -17.29 -18.61 10.40
CA SER A 205 -16.31 -18.72 11.49
C SER A 205 -15.00 -18.01 11.13
N VAL A 206 -14.40 -17.29 12.08
CA VAL A 206 -13.11 -16.59 11.88
C VAL A 206 -12.04 -17.54 11.34
N ARG A 207 -11.98 -18.78 11.85
CA ARG A 207 -11.01 -19.78 11.41
C ARG A 207 -11.20 -20.15 9.93
N ALA A 208 -12.44 -20.40 9.49
CA ALA A 208 -12.72 -20.74 8.09
C ALA A 208 -12.38 -19.56 7.17
N ALA A 209 -12.84 -18.35 7.52
CA ALA A 209 -12.56 -17.14 6.77
C ALA A 209 -11.06 -16.85 6.62
N VAL A 210 -10.26 -17.10 7.67
CA VAL A 210 -8.80 -16.94 7.62
C VAL A 210 -8.14 -18.00 6.74
N SER A 211 -8.61 -19.26 6.78
CA SER A 211 -8.10 -20.31 5.89
C SER A 211 -8.32 -19.94 4.42
N GLU A 212 -9.56 -19.62 4.05
CA GLU A 212 -9.91 -19.22 2.69
C GLU A 212 -9.13 -17.96 2.25
N ALA A 213 -9.00 -16.96 3.12
CA ALA A 213 -8.23 -15.77 2.81
C ALA A 213 -6.74 -16.07 2.56
N ARG A 214 -6.15 -17.06 3.27
CA ARG A 214 -4.76 -17.48 3.01
C ARG A 214 -4.63 -18.16 1.65
N GLU A 215 -5.60 -18.98 1.28
CA GLU A 215 -5.66 -19.66 -0.02
C GLU A 215 -5.76 -18.65 -1.18
N ASP A 216 -6.71 -17.71 -1.11
CA ASP A 216 -6.91 -16.66 -2.12
C ASP A 216 -5.63 -15.83 -2.33
N ILE A 217 -4.97 -15.45 -1.23
CA ILE A 217 -3.73 -14.66 -1.28
C ILE A 217 -2.55 -15.48 -1.82
N ALA A 218 -2.48 -16.78 -1.52
CA ALA A 218 -1.46 -17.65 -2.11
C ALA A 218 -1.63 -17.75 -3.64
N GLN A 219 -2.86 -17.99 -4.11
CA GLN A 219 -3.18 -18.07 -5.54
C GLN A 219 -2.91 -16.75 -6.27
N SER A 220 -3.32 -15.62 -5.68
CA SER A 220 -3.05 -14.29 -6.24
C SER A 220 -1.55 -14.02 -6.38
N ARG A 221 -0.74 -14.36 -5.35
CA ARG A 221 0.72 -14.21 -5.40
C ARG A 221 1.35 -15.06 -6.50
N GLU A 222 0.89 -16.29 -6.67
CA GLU A 222 1.37 -17.20 -7.72
C GLU A 222 1.03 -16.65 -9.11
N ALA A 223 -0.20 -16.19 -9.34
CA ALA A 223 -0.60 -15.59 -10.61
C ALA A 223 0.24 -14.35 -10.97
N VAL A 224 0.55 -13.49 -9.99
CA VAL A 224 1.43 -12.34 -10.20
C VAL A 224 2.87 -12.77 -10.51
N ALA A 225 3.38 -13.79 -9.82
CA ALA A 225 4.72 -14.33 -10.10
C ALA A 225 4.81 -14.87 -11.53
N GLN A 226 3.80 -15.64 -11.98
CA GLN A 226 3.74 -16.16 -13.35
C GLN A 226 3.71 -15.05 -14.40
N ARG A 227 2.93 -13.98 -14.19
CA ARG A 227 2.90 -12.82 -15.08
C ARG A 227 4.26 -12.13 -15.18
N ILE A 228 4.98 -12.03 -14.07
CA ILE A 228 6.33 -11.42 -14.06
C ILE A 228 7.29 -12.29 -14.86
N LEU A 229 7.29 -13.61 -14.64
CA LEU A 229 8.15 -14.55 -15.38
C LEU A 229 7.88 -14.48 -16.88
N ALA A 230 6.62 -14.39 -17.30
CA ALA A 230 6.25 -14.24 -18.71
C ALA A 230 6.73 -12.91 -19.33
N GLN A 231 6.96 -11.87 -18.52
CA GLN A 231 7.43 -10.56 -18.97
C GLN A 231 8.95 -10.40 -18.91
N GLU A 232 9.69 -11.29 -18.23
CA GLU A 232 11.16 -11.26 -18.22
C GLU A 232 11.73 -11.74 -19.57
N SER A 233 11.57 -10.92 -20.61
CA SER A 233 12.41 -10.99 -21.81
C SER A 233 13.77 -10.34 -21.53
N PRO A 234 14.89 -10.88 -22.06
CA PRO A 234 16.20 -10.28 -21.85
C PRO A 234 16.22 -8.87 -22.45
N LEU A 235 16.36 -7.86 -21.58
CA LEU A 235 16.47 -6.45 -21.98
C LEU A 235 17.52 -6.30 -23.09
N THR A 236 17.11 -5.70 -24.20
CA THR A 236 18.02 -5.44 -25.32
C THR A 236 19.10 -4.44 -24.89
N LEU A 237 20.27 -4.47 -25.54
CA LEU A 237 21.36 -3.52 -25.28
C LEU A 237 20.91 -2.06 -25.42
N ARG A 238 19.96 -1.79 -26.31
CA ARG A 238 19.33 -0.47 -26.49
C ARG A 238 18.52 -0.03 -25.28
N GLU A 239 17.74 -0.92 -24.67
CA GLU A 239 16.97 -0.61 -23.46
C GLU A 239 17.89 -0.40 -22.25
N ARG A 240 18.95 -1.20 -22.14
CA ARG A 240 19.99 -0.99 -21.11
C ARG A 240 20.69 0.35 -21.27
N ALA A 241 21.03 0.73 -22.50
CA ALA A 241 21.62 2.03 -22.80
C ALA A 241 20.62 3.18 -22.56
N ALA A 242 19.37 3.06 -22.98
CA ALA A 242 18.34 4.08 -22.77
C ALA A 242 18.00 4.30 -21.29
N ILE A 243 18.02 3.24 -20.46
CA ILE A 243 17.90 3.35 -18.99
C ILE A 243 19.11 4.08 -18.38
N THR A 244 20.29 3.90 -18.97
CA THR A 244 21.54 4.54 -18.51
C THR A 244 21.63 6.00 -18.96
N PHE A 245 21.02 6.35 -20.10
CA PHE A 245 21.11 7.68 -20.72
C PHE A 245 19.87 8.57 -20.57
N ARG A 246 18.72 8.05 -20.11
CA ARG A 246 17.64 8.87 -19.52
C ARG A 246 18.01 9.19 -18.06
N LEU A 247 19.04 10.02 -17.91
CA LEU A 247 19.44 10.68 -16.66
C LEU A 247 18.66 11.98 -16.50
#